data_AF-A0A933UFR7-F1
#
_entry.id   AF-A0A933UFR7-F1
#
_cell.length_a   1.000
_cell.length_b   1.000
_cell.length_c   1.000
_cell.angle_alpha   90.00
_cell.angle_beta   90.00
_cell.angle_gamma   90.00
#
_symmetry.space_group_name_H-M   'P 1'
#
loop_
_entity.id
_entity.type
_entity.pdbx_description
1 polymer ?
#
loop_
_entity_poly.entity_id
_entity_poly.type
_entity_poly.pdbx_seq_one_letter_code
_entity_poly.pdbx_strand_id
1 'polypeptide(L)'
;MFTTGSKLLLGATVLSVVGAIAFGVTTGGPAGVLGTIGLVSLASVFGFLAGINLYTRDGNVAALEPGVERTSAAAQPPVGRSLWPIVGAVGVGGLAVGAVSQPVVFKVSLIVVLATVVEWMIQGWSERASADRAYNEGIRRRLLHPLEFPIVGALIGAAVVYAFSRIMLSISKDAGRWVFIILGTIIVAIGFLFAAKRGLSKGTAAGIVAVGALALVGVGVASAVSGQRTIEEHPHISTAVCLGTATEAETEEIDDKASQDVAAKSNVISNVELTEDGRLVAFNLGTADTEYHEITVPRSTTVHVLFTNKTEEPRRLTVHLGTFPAADGTAGSEQADCTTAVNQDGVAFLTFRLDKSQAASTTPYRLTVPGVEGQEISLVVP
;
A
#
# COMPACT_ATOMS: atom_id res chain seq x y z
N MET A 1 38.99 40.93 20.18
CA MET A 1 37.94 41.96 19.99
C MET A 1 36.64 41.27 19.60
N PHE A 2 35.51 41.67 20.16
CA PHE A 2 34.19 41.12 19.80
C PHE A 2 33.77 41.61 18.40
N THR A 3 33.38 40.69 17.52
CA THR A 3 32.83 40.99 16.19
C THR A 3 31.47 41.66 16.32
N THR A 4 31.01 42.37 15.28
CA THR A 4 29.70 43.01 15.28
C THR A 4 28.58 41.97 15.50
N GLY A 5 28.68 40.79 14.87
CA GLY A 5 27.74 39.69 15.06
C GLY A 5 27.74 39.12 16.49
N SER A 6 28.92 38.89 17.07
CA SER A 6 29.02 38.40 18.45
C SER A 6 28.44 39.39 19.47
N LYS A 7 28.59 40.70 19.26
CA LYS A 7 27.99 41.72 20.15
C LYS A 7 26.46 41.65 20.15
N LEU A 8 25.85 41.44 18.99
CA LEU A 8 24.40 41.35 18.85
C LEU A 8 23.87 40.08 19.56
N LEU A 9 24.51 38.93 19.35
CA LEU A 9 24.11 37.66 19.98
C LEU A 9 24.34 37.65 21.49
N LEU A 10 25.44 38.24 21.98
CA LEU A 10 25.69 38.41 23.42
C LEU A 10 24.68 39.38 24.04
N GLY A 11 24.36 40.48 23.38
CA GLY A 11 23.31 41.40 23.81
C GLY A 11 21.94 40.72 23.90
N ALA A 12 21.59 39.92 22.88
CA ALA A 12 20.36 39.14 22.86
C ALA A 12 20.33 38.09 23.99
N THR A 13 21.46 37.41 24.25
CA THR A 13 21.60 36.45 25.36
C THR A 13 21.31 37.12 26.71
N VAL A 14 21.96 38.26 26.97
CA VAL A 14 21.76 39.02 28.22
C VAL A 14 20.31 39.48 28.34
N LEU A 15 19.73 40.00 27.26
CA LEU A 15 18.32 40.42 27.24
C LEU A 15 17.37 39.26 27.55
N SER A 16 17.64 38.06 27.01
CA SER A 16 16.84 36.86 27.28
C SER A 16 16.98 36.37 28.72
N VAL A 17 18.16 36.44 29.32
CA VAL A 17 18.38 36.10 30.75
C VAL A 17 17.65 37.09 31.66
N VAL A 18 17.80 38.39 31.41
CA VAL A 18 17.09 39.43 32.17
C VAL A 18 15.58 39.26 32.01
N GLY A 19 15.11 39.00 30.79
CA GLY A 19 13.71 38.70 30.50
C GLY A 19 13.22 37.47 31.25
N ALA A 20 14.00 36.38 31.30
CA ALA A 20 13.63 35.17 32.03
C ALA A 20 13.45 35.42 33.53
N ILE A 21 14.38 36.17 34.14
CA ILE A 21 14.32 36.54 35.55
C ILE A 21 13.10 37.44 35.81
N ALA A 22 12.92 38.49 35.00
CA ALA A 22 11.80 39.42 35.17
C ALA A 22 10.45 38.73 34.96
N PHE A 23 10.33 37.87 33.96
CA PHE A 23 9.10 37.14 33.66
C PHE A 23 8.77 36.09 34.71
N GLY A 24 9.78 35.33 35.17
CA GLY A 24 9.61 34.29 36.19
C GLY A 24 9.25 34.85 37.57
N VAL A 25 9.68 36.06 37.89
CA VAL A 25 9.31 36.74 39.15
C VAL A 25 7.93 37.40 39.07
N THR A 26 7.56 37.94 37.90
CA THR A 26 6.28 38.68 37.74
C THR A 26 5.09 37.80 37.40
N THR A 27 5.32 36.65 36.77
CA THR A 27 4.25 35.77 36.28
C THR A 27 4.30 34.43 37.02
N GLY A 28 3.32 34.21 37.90
CA GLY A 28 3.17 32.94 38.64
C GLY A 28 2.42 31.86 37.86
N GLY A 29 2.41 30.64 38.40
CA GLY A 29 1.63 29.51 37.87
C GLY A 29 2.23 28.82 36.64
N PRO A 30 1.50 27.87 36.02
CA PRO A 30 2.00 27.05 34.92
C PRO A 30 2.46 27.88 33.70
N ALA A 31 1.77 28.98 33.39
CA ALA A 31 2.13 29.88 32.29
C ALA A 31 3.46 30.63 32.57
N GLY A 32 3.70 31.04 33.82
CA GLY A 32 4.96 31.66 34.25
C GLY A 32 6.15 30.72 34.12
N VAL A 33 5.98 29.46 34.52
CA VAL A 33 7.00 28.41 34.38
C VAL A 33 7.32 28.15 32.92
N LEU A 34 6.32 27.96 32.06
CA LEU A 34 6.53 27.71 30.64
C LEU A 34 7.20 28.88 29.92
N GLY A 35 6.80 30.12 30.19
CA GLY A 35 7.42 31.30 29.60
C GLY A 35 8.87 31.50 30.06
N THR A 36 9.16 31.23 31.33
CA THR A 36 10.53 31.29 31.86
C THR A 36 11.43 30.23 31.21
N ILE A 37 10.94 29.00 31.04
CA ILE A 37 11.67 27.93 30.33
C ILE A 37 11.96 28.34 28.88
N GLY A 38 10.99 28.96 28.20
CA GLY A 38 11.18 29.48 26.84
C GLY A 38 12.30 30.53 26.75
N LEU A 39 12.32 31.49 27.68
CA LEU A 39 13.33 32.55 27.72
C LEU A 39 14.73 32.03 28.09
N VAL A 40 14.83 31.06 29.01
CA VAL A 40 16.09 30.37 29.34
C VAL A 40 16.61 29.56 28.16
N SER A 41 15.72 28.89 27.42
CA SER A 41 16.08 28.14 26.20
C SER A 41 16.61 29.08 25.13
N LEU A 42 15.96 30.24 24.97
CA LEU A 42 16.33 31.26 23.99
C LEU A 42 17.68 31.92 24.35
N ALA A 43 17.92 32.19 25.64
CA ALA A 43 19.25 32.58 26.14
C ALA A 43 20.32 31.53 25.83
N SER A 44 20.01 30.24 26.01
CA SER A 44 20.95 29.15 25.72
C SER A 44 21.30 29.07 24.23
N VAL A 45 20.30 29.24 23.34
CA VAL A 45 20.50 29.27 21.88
C VAL A 45 21.37 30.46 21.48
N PHE A 46 21.06 31.67 21.95
CA PHE A 46 21.86 32.85 21.62
C PHE A 46 23.27 32.78 22.18
N GLY A 47 23.45 32.26 23.40
CA GLY A 47 24.76 32.05 23.99
C GLY A 47 25.60 31.05 23.20
N PHE A 48 24.98 29.95 22.76
CA PHE A 48 25.63 28.95 21.90
C PHE A 48 26.02 29.53 20.54
N LEU A 49 25.11 30.24 19.86
CA LEU A 49 25.40 30.91 18.59
C LEU A 49 26.48 31.99 18.74
N ALA A 50 26.49 32.73 19.85
CA ALA A 50 27.54 33.68 20.19
C ALA A 50 28.90 32.96 20.34
N GLY A 51 28.92 31.82 21.03
CA GLY A 51 30.11 30.96 21.16
C GLY A 51 30.65 30.50 19.80
N ILE A 52 29.78 30.02 18.92
CA ILE A 52 30.17 29.64 17.55
C ILE A 52 30.74 30.83 16.79
N ASN A 53 30.09 32.00 16.84
CA ASN A 53 30.54 33.20 16.14
C ASN A 53 31.92 33.68 16.65
N LEU A 54 32.15 33.59 17.96
CA LEU A 54 33.43 33.94 18.59
C LEU A 54 34.55 32.97 18.20
N TYR A 55 34.24 31.69 18.08
CA TYR A 55 35.19 30.63 17.74
C TYR A 55 35.56 30.65 16.25
N THR A 56 34.55 30.63 15.39
CA THR A 56 34.73 30.55 13.92
C THR A 56 35.20 31.86 13.32
N ARG A 57 34.74 33.00 13.85
CA ARG A 57 35.00 34.36 13.33
C ARG A 57 34.70 34.54 11.84
N ASP A 58 33.96 33.61 11.26
CA ASP A 58 33.72 33.53 9.82
C ASP A 58 32.76 34.66 9.39
N GLY A 59 33.04 35.29 8.25
CA GLY A 59 32.27 36.43 7.75
C GLY A 59 32.49 37.79 8.43
N ASN A 60 33.42 37.92 9.38
CA ASN A 60 33.75 39.20 10.00
C ASN A 60 34.82 39.97 9.19
N VAL A 61 34.45 40.38 7.98
CA VAL A 61 35.29 41.22 7.11
C VAL A 61 35.02 42.70 7.39
N ALA A 62 36.07 43.51 7.51
CA ALA A 62 35.88 44.95 7.63
C ALA A 62 35.53 45.53 6.25
N ALA A 63 34.49 46.37 6.16
CA ALA A 63 34.10 46.99 4.89
C ALA A 63 35.21 47.87 4.27
N LEU A 64 36.22 48.24 5.06
CA LEU A 64 37.37 49.05 4.63
C LEU A 64 38.62 48.20 4.33
N GLU A 65 38.55 46.88 4.47
CA GLU A 65 39.70 46.00 4.26
C GLU A 65 39.97 45.82 2.75
N PRO A 66 41.20 46.09 2.27
CA PRO A 66 41.51 46.04 0.85
C PRO A 66 41.25 44.66 0.24
N GLY A 67 40.47 44.61 -0.84
CA GLY A 67 40.19 43.39 -1.59
C GLY A 67 38.98 42.57 -1.11
N VAL A 68 38.28 43.01 -0.06
CA VAL A 68 37.07 42.35 0.48
C VAL A 68 35.97 42.14 -0.57
N GLU A 69 35.85 43.03 -1.56
CA GLU A 69 34.90 42.89 -2.66
C GLU A 69 35.16 41.69 -3.59
N ARG A 70 36.33 41.04 -3.47
CA ARG A 70 36.70 39.87 -4.29
C ARG A 70 36.97 38.62 -3.47
N THR A 71 37.39 38.78 -2.22
CA THR A 71 37.82 37.66 -1.36
C THR A 71 36.77 37.24 -0.33
N SER A 72 35.77 38.08 -0.05
CA SER A 72 34.72 37.74 0.92
C SER A 72 33.82 36.60 0.44
N ALA A 73 33.21 35.89 1.39
CA ALA A 73 32.21 34.86 1.10
C ALA A 73 31.00 35.43 0.33
N ALA A 74 30.66 36.70 0.56
CA ALA A 74 29.59 37.42 -0.13
C ALA A 74 29.97 37.83 -1.57
N ALA A 75 31.27 37.96 -1.87
CA ALA A 75 31.78 38.23 -3.21
C ALA A 75 31.84 36.96 -4.09
N GLN A 76 31.60 35.78 -3.52
CA GLN A 76 31.56 34.54 -4.29
C GLN A 76 30.32 34.50 -5.17
N PRO A 77 30.41 33.90 -6.38
CA PRO A 77 29.26 33.77 -7.25
C PRO A 77 28.10 33.04 -6.56
N PRO A 78 26.84 33.45 -6.83
CA PRO A 78 25.67 32.86 -6.20
C PRO A 78 25.57 31.37 -6.52
N VAL A 79 25.03 30.61 -5.56
CA VAL A 79 24.71 29.20 -5.75
C VAL A 79 23.73 29.00 -6.90
N GLY A 80 23.77 27.82 -7.50
CA GLY A 80 22.87 27.45 -8.59
C GLY A 80 21.40 27.50 -8.17
N ARG A 81 20.50 27.58 -9.15
CA ARG A 81 19.07 27.42 -8.88
C ARG A 81 18.82 26.01 -8.35
N SER A 82 18.16 25.89 -7.20
CA SER A 82 17.81 24.59 -6.61
C SER A 82 16.30 24.47 -6.40
N LEU A 83 15.74 23.31 -6.75
CA LEU A 83 14.34 22.97 -6.51
C LEU A 83 14.13 22.32 -5.13
N TRP A 84 15.20 21.87 -4.48
CA TRP A 84 15.13 21.18 -3.19
C TRP A 84 14.43 21.97 -2.07
N PRO A 85 14.55 23.30 -1.96
CA PRO A 85 13.78 24.05 -0.96
C PRO A 85 12.25 23.87 -1.11
N ILE A 86 11.76 23.80 -2.36
CA ILE A 86 10.33 23.59 -2.64
C ILE A 86 9.95 22.15 -2.27
N VAL A 87 10.77 21.17 -2.65
CA VAL A 87 10.55 19.75 -2.29
C VAL A 87 10.54 19.57 -0.78
N GLY A 88 11.45 20.23 -0.07
CA GLY A 88 11.52 20.24 1.40
C GLY A 88 10.28 20.86 2.04
N ALA A 89 9.80 21.99 1.51
CA ALA A 89 8.57 22.60 1.99
C ALA A 89 7.35 21.67 1.82
N VAL A 90 7.24 20.99 0.67
CA VAL A 90 6.21 19.97 0.44
C VAL A 90 6.35 18.79 1.41
N GLY A 91 7.58 18.32 1.64
CA GLY A 91 7.85 17.25 2.61
C GLY A 91 7.46 17.62 4.05
N VAL A 92 7.83 18.83 4.49
CA VAL A 92 7.46 19.34 5.83
C VAL A 92 5.95 19.53 5.95
N GLY A 93 5.29 20.06 4.92
CA GLY A 93 3.83 20.14 4.87
C GLY A 93 3.18 18.76 4.92
N GLY A 94 3.73 17.79 4.19
CA GLY A 94 3.30 16.40 4.21
C GLY A 94 3.48 15.72 5.57
N LEU A 95 4.52 16.06 6.33
CA LEU A 95 4.68 15.60 7.71
C LEU A 95 3.56 16.12 8.61
N ALA A 96 3.21 17.40 8.51
CA ALA A 96 2.12 17.99 9.28
C ALA A 96 0.77 17.34 8.93
N VAL A 97 0.48 17.14 7.64
CA VAL A 97 -0.74 16.44 7.18
C VAL A 97 -0.73 14.98 7.61
N GLY A 98 0.40 14.28 7.48
CA GLY A 98 0.55 12.88 7.82
C GLY A 98 0.41 12.60 9.32
N ALA A 99 0.82 13.55 10.18
CA ALA A 99 0.68 13.43 11.62
C ALA A 99 -0.79 13.36 12.07
N VAL A 100 -1.71 13.92 11.28
CA VAL A 100 -3.15 13.95 11.58
C VAL A 100 -3.94 12.93 10.76
N SER A 101 -3.53 12.62 9.53
CA SER A 101 -4.31 11.80 8.60
C SER A 101 -4.00 10.30 8.69
N GLN A 102 -2.86 9.88 8.17
CA GLN A 102 -2.47 8.46 8.10
C GLN A 102 -0.97 8.27 8.32
N PRO A 103 -0.55 7.24 9.08
CA PRO A 103 0.86 6.96 9.33
C PRO A 103 1.70 6.77 8.06
N VAL A 104 1.09 6.27 6.98
CA VAL A 104 1.77 6.06 5.69
C VAL A 104 2.20 7.40 5.08
N VAL A 105 1.32 8.41 5.09
CA VAL A 105 1.61 9.75 4.56
C VAL A 105 2.74 10.39 5.36
N PHE A 106 2.75 10.22 6.68
CA PHE A 106 3.83 10.70 7.53
C PHE A 106 5.18 10.06 7.18
N LYS A 107 5.23 8.72 7.06
CA LYS A 107 6.47 7.98 6.73
C LYS A 107 7.04 8.39 5.37
N VAL A 108 6.20 8.50 4.35
CA VAL A 108 6.63 8.94 3.01
C VAL A 108 7.17 10.37 3.06
N SER A 109 6.47 11.27 3.74
CA SER A 109 6.89 12.67 3.87
C SER A 109 8.21 12.81 4.63
N LEU A 110 8.44 11.97 5.64
CA LEU A 110 9.72 11.89 6.35
C LEU A 110 10.87 11.50 5.42
N ILE A 111 10.66 10.48 4.58
CA ILE A 111 11.65 10.06 3.58
C ILE A 111 11.95 11.21 2.61
N VAL A 112 10.92 11.94 2.15
CA VAL A 112 11.10 13.10 1.26
C VAL A 112 11.93 14.21 1.93
N VAL A 113 11.68 14.50 3.21
CA VAL A 113 12.47 15.49 3.96
C VAL A 113 13.93 15.03 4.10
N LEU A 114 14.15 13.77 4.48
CA LEU A 114 15.51 13.22 4.59
C LEU A 114 16.26 13.26 3.26
N ALA A 115 15.61 12.84 2.17
CA ALA A 115 16.18 12.91 0.83
C ALA A 115 16.48 14.36 0.44
N THR A 116 15.58 15.30 0.73
CA THR A 116 15.80 16.72 0.45
C THR A 116 17.03 17.24 1.21
N VAL A 117 17.19 16.92 2.49
CA VAL A 117 18.34 17.36 3.28
C VAL A 117 19.64 16.84 2.68
N VAL A 118 19.69 15.54 2.37
CA VAL A 118 20.88 14.90 1.79
C VAL A 118 21.21 15.51 0.42
N GLU A 119 20.23 15.58 -0.47
CA GLU A 119 20.45 16.04 -1.84
C GLU A 119 20.75 17.54 -1.92
N TRP A 120 20.11 18.34 -1.06
CA TRP A 120 20.39 19.77 -0.99
C TRP A 120 21.77 20.04 -0.41
N MET A 121 22.19 19.25 0.59
CA MET A 121 23.54 19.30 1.16
C MET A 121 24.60 18.89 0.14
N ILE A 122 24.39 17.78 -0.58
CA ILE A 122 25.32 17.32 -1.62
C ILE A 122 25.37 18.32 -2.76
N GLN A 123 24.24 18.90 -3.17
CA GLN A 123 24.22 19.97 -4.15
C GLN A 123 25.09 21.15 -3.69
N GLY A 124 24.85 21.67 -2.48
CA GLY A 124 25.61 22.80 -1.92
C GLY A 124 27.10 22.53 -1.78
N TRP A 125 27.48 21.31 -1.40
CA TRP A 125 28.88 20.86 -1.35
C TRP A 125 29.49 20.75 -2.74
N SER A 126 28.81 20.08 -3.67
CA SER A 126 29.31 19.83 -5.03
C SER A 126 29.54 21.13 -5.81
N GLU A 127 28.68 22.14 -5.63
CA GLU A 127 28.82 23.46 -6.26
C GLU A 127 30.05 24.23 -5.76
N ARG A 128 30.61 23.84 -4.60
CA ARG A 128 31.76 24.50 -3.94
C ARG A 128 32.98 23.58 -3.79
N ALA A 129 32.98 22.40 -4.41
CA ALA A 129 34.03 21.40 -4.22
C ALA A 129 35.40 21.85 -4.78
N SER A 130 35.40 22.66 -5.84
CA SER A 130 36.58 23.25 -6.47
C SER A 130 36.29 24.68 -6.95
N ALA A 131 37.36 25.42 -7.25
CA ALA A 131 37.26 26.71 -7.96
C ALA A 131 36.84 26.55 -9.43
N ASP A 132 36.94 25.34 -10.00
CA ASP A 132 36.52 25.03 -11.37
C ASP A 132 35.06 24.54 -11.41
N ARG A 133 34.21 25.30 -12.12
CA ARG A 133 32.79 24.97 -12.30
C ARG A 133 32.56 23.72 -13.13
N ALA A 134 33.39 23.45 -14.14
CA ALA A 134 33.23 22.27 -15.00
C ALA A 134 33.48 20.98 -14.20
N TYR A 135 34.46 21.03 -13.30
CA TYR A 135 34.74 19.95 -12.36
C TYR A 135 33.59 19.72 -11.36
N ASN A 136 33.05 20.79 -10.77
CA ASN A 136 31.95 20.74 -9.81
C ASN A 136 30.67 20.12 -10.40
N GLU A 137 30.31 20.49 -11.64
CA GLU A 137 29.18 19.85 -12.34
C GLU A 137 29.44 18.36 -12.63
N GLY A 138 30.69 18.00 -12.95
CA GLY A 138 31.08 16.62 -13.22
C GLY A 138 30.95 15.70 -12.01
N ILE A 139 31.25 16.19 -10.80
CA ILE A 139 31.13 15.42 -9.55
C ILE A 139 29.68 15.03 -9.29
N ARG A 140 28.75 15.99 -9.37
CA ARG A 140 27.33 15.74 -9.12
C ARG A 140 26.78 14.68 -10.05
N ARG A 141 27.08 14.77 -11.35
CA ARG A 141 26.60 13.81 -12.36
C ARG A 141 27.12 12.39 -12.14
N ARG A 142 28.28 12.21 -11.48
CA ARG A 142 28.86 10.89 -11.22
C ARG A 142 28.37 10.27 -9.92
N LEU A 143 28.15 11.09 -8.89
CA LEU A 143 27.72 10.62 -7.57
C LEU A 143 26.20 10.41 -7.49
N LEU A 144 25.42 11.36 -7.98
CA LEU A 144 23.98 11.42 -7.70
C LEU A 144 23.13 10.79 -8.80
N HIS A 145 23.42 11.08 -10.07
CA HIS A 145 22.58 10.59 -11.18
C HIS A 145 22.36 9.06 -11.22
N PRO A 146 23.35 8.19 -10.89
CA PRO A 146 23.13 6.75 -10.88
C PRO A 146 22.07 6.28 -9.88
N LEU A 147 21.85 7.04 -8.81
CA LEU A 147 20.89 6.74 -7.76
C LEU A 147 19.59 7.55 -7.93
N GLU A 148 19.70 8.85 -8.22
CA GLU A 148 18.58 9.77 -8.39
C GLU A 148 17.64 9.31 -9.51
N PHE A 149 18.16 8.98 -10.69
CA PHE A 149 17.28 8.69 -11.84
C PHE A 149 16.44 7.42 -11.69
N PRO A 150 16.98 6.27 -11.24
CA PRO A 150 16.17 5.09 -11.01
C PRO A 150 15.12 5.31 -9.91
N ILE A 151 15.48 5.96 -8.80
CA ILE A 151 14.56 6.19 -7.68
C ILE A 151 13.45 7.15 -8.10
N VAL A 152 13.79 8.29 -8.69
CA VAL A 152 12.79 9.26 -9.17
C VAL A 152 11.90 8.64 -10.24
N GLY A 153 12.49 7.88 -11.17
CA GLY A 153 11.73 7.14 -12.18
C GLY A 153 10.72 6.16 -11.57
N ALA A 154 11.14 5.39 -10.56
CA ALA A 154 10.26 4.46 -9.85
C ALA A 154 9.15 5.18 -9.08
N LEU A 155 9.46 6.30 -8.40
CA LEU A 155 8.47 7.09 -7.67
C LEU A 155 7.43 7.72 -8.61
N ILE A 156 7.87 8.27 -9.74
CA ILE A 156 6.97 8.80 -10.77
C ILE A 156 6.10 7.67 -11.32
N GLY A 157 6.69 6.51 -11.64
CA GLY A 157 5.95 5.33 -12.10
C GLY A 157 4.90 4.87 -11.09
N ALA A 158 5.26 4.78 -9.81
CA ALA A 158 4.35 4.41 -8.73
C ALA A 158 3.20 5.43 -8.58
N ALA A 159 3.49 6.72 -8.65
CA ALA A 159 2.49 7.78 -8.60
C ALA A 159 1.50 7.69 -9.77
N VAL A 160 1.99 7.41 -10.98
CA VAL A 160 1.17 7.19 -12.18
C VAL A 160 0.24 5.99 -12.00
N VAL A 161 0.77 4.85 -11.54
CA VAL A 161 -0.02 3.63 -11.29
C VAL A 161 -1.07 3.86 -10.21
N TYR A 162 -0.71 4.52 -9.12
CA TYR A 162 -1.64 4.83 -8.04
C TYR A 162 -2.76 5.78 -8.50
N ALA A 163 -2.41 6.86 -9.22
CA ALA A 163 -3.40 7.78 -9.78
C ALA A 163 -4.37 7.05 -10.70
N PHE A 164 -3.85 6.19 -11.58
CA PHE A 164 -4.66 5.38 -12.48
C PHE A 164 -5.61 4.43 -11.74
N SER A 165 -5.13 3.75 -10.70
CA SER A 165 -5.95 2.90 -9.84
C SER A 165 -7.11 3.68 -9.22
N ARG A 166 -6.86 4.90 -8.72
CA ARG A 166 -7.91 5.75 -8.13
C ARG A 166 -8.94 6.22 -9.16
N ILE A 167 -8.50 6.58 -10.35
CA ILE A 167 -9.41 6.95 -11.45
C ILE A 167 -10.34 5.77 -11.77
N MET A 168 -9.78 4.56 -11.92
CA MET A 168 -10.56 3.38 -12.28
C MET A 168 -11.49 2.88 -11.18
N LEU A 169 -11.14 3.12 -9.92
CA LEU A 169 -12.04 2.83 -8.81
C LEU A 169 -13.19 3.84 -8.69
N SER A 170 -13.01 5.06 -9.21
CA SER A 170 -14.04 6.11 -9.16
C SER A 170 -15.06 6.03 -10.30
N ILE A 171 -14.74 5.34 -11.40
CA ILE A 171 -15.58 5.30 -12.61
C ILE A 171 -16.52 4.08 -12.64
N SER A 172 -17.74 4.25 -13.19
CA SER A 172 -18.73 3.16 -13.33
C SER A 172 -18.28 2.07 -14.32
N LYS A 173 -18.84 0.86 -14.18
CA LYS A 173 -18.48 -0.33 -15.00
C LYS A 173 -18.63 -0.07 -16.51
N ASP A 174 -19.70 0.61 -16.90
CA ASP A 174 -19.98 0.90 -18.31
C ASP A 174 -19.15 2.06 -18.85
N ALA A 175 -18.95 3.11 -18.05
CA ALA A 175 -18.13 4.25 -18.45
C ALA A 175 -16.63 3.91 -18.51
N GLY A 176 -16.16 3.01 -17.65
CA GLY A 176 -14.77 2.57 -17.60
C GLY A 176 -14.28 2.07 -18.96
N ARG A 177 -15.06 1.20 -19.62
CA ARG A 177 -14.73 0.66 -20.95
C ARG A 177 -14.50 1.78 -21.97
N TRP A 178 -15.41 2.74 -22.05
CA TRP A 178 -15.32 3.84 -23.02
C TRP A 178 -14.18 4.79 -22.71
N VAL A 179 -13.95 5.13 -21.44
CA VAL A 179 -12.83 5.98 -21.03
C VAL A 179 -11.49 5.35 -21.37
N PHE A 180 -11.33 4.03 -21.15
CA PHE A 180 -10.12 3.30 -21.56
C PHE A 180 -9.85 3.40 -23.06
N ILE A 181 -10.87 3.15 -23.88
CA ILE A 181 -10.74 3.17 -25.35
C ILE A 181 -10.38 4.58 -25.82
N ILE A 182 -11.09 5.60 -25.36
CA ILE A 182 -10.88 6.99 -25.77
C ILE A 182 -9.51 7.48 -25.31
N LEU A 183 -9.17 7.29 -24.03
CA LEU A 183 -7.90 7.76 -23.47
C LEU A 183 -6.71 7.03 -24.11
N GLY A 184 -6.81 5.71 -24.29
CA GLY A 184 -5.80 4.92 -24.99
C GLY A 184 -5.59 5.42 -26.42
N THR A 185 -6.67 5.69 -27.15
CA THR A 185 -6.60 6.25 -28.51
C THR A 185 -5.94 7.62 -28.53
N ILE A 186 -6.25 8.51 -27.57
CA ILE A 186 -5.61 9.82 -27.44
C ILE A 186 -4.12 9.69 -27.16
N ILE A 187 -3.73 8.81 -26.23
CA ILE A 187 -2.31 8.59 -25.87
C ILE A 187 -1.54 8.07 -27.08
N VAL A 188 -2.08 7.09 -27.80
CA VAL A 188 -1.47 6.55 -29.02
C VAL A 188 -1.38 7.61 -30.12
N ALA A 189 -2.43 8.41 -30.32
CA ALA A 189 -2.42 9.49 -31.29
C ALA A 189 -1.36 10.55 -30.95
N ILE A 190 -1.26 10.96 -29.69
CA ILE A 190 -0.22 11.90 -29.24
C ILE A 190 1.16 11.30 -29.44
N GLY A 191 1.37 10.02 -29.06
CA GLY A 191 2.63 9.31 -29.26
C GLY A 191 3.02 9.23 -30.73
N PHE A 192 2.06 8.97 -31.62
CA PHE A 192 2.26 8.95 -33.07
C PHE A 192 2.65 10.34 -33.61
N LEU A 193 1.94 11.40 -33.20
CA LEU A 193 2.28 12.78 -33.57
C LEU A 193 3.70 13.17 -33.08
N PHE A 194 4.08 12.69 -31.90
CA PHE A 194 5.42 12.88 -31.34
C PHE A 194 6.48 12.18 -32.19
N ALA A 195 6.24 10.93 -32.56
CA ALA A 195 7.16 10.14 -33.38
C ALA A 195 7.28 10.70 -34.81
N ALA A 196 6.18 11.23 -35.37
CA ALA A 196 6.15 11.80 -36.71
C ALA A 196 6.91 13.14 -36.81
N LYS A 197 6.97 13.94 -35.73
CA LYS A 197 7.59 15.26 -35.75
C LYS A 197 9.09 15.20 -35.45
N ARG A 198 9.91 15.08 -36.51
CA ARG A 198 11.38 15.21 -36.41
C ARG A 198 11.76 16.65 -36.02
N GLY A 199 12.50 16.81 -34.92
CA GLY A 199 13.02 18.11 -34.48
C GLY A 199 12.28 18.76 -33.30
N LEU A 200 11.46 18.01 -32.55
CA LEU A 200 10.87 18.54 -31.32
C LEU A 200 11.97 18.92 -30.31
N SER A 201 11.92 20.14 -29.78
CA SER A 201 12.89 20.58 -28.78
C SER A 201 12.74 19.75 -27.49
N LYS A 202 13.85 19.44 -26.83
CA LYS A 202 13.84 18.71 -25.55
C LYS A 202 12.95 19.40 -24.50
N GLY A 203 12.89 20.74 -24.52
CA GLY A 203 12.05 21.53 -23.62
C GLY A 203 10.56 21.38 -23.91
N THR A 204 10.15 21.38 -25.18
CA THR A 204 8.75 21.13 -25.56
C THR A 204 8.32 19.72 -25.16
N ALA A 205 9.20 18.74 -25.37
CA ALA A 205 8.90 17.37 -25.01
C ALA A 205 8.70 17.19 -23.49
N ALA A 206 9.64 17.73 -22.70
CA ALA A 206 9.54 17.74 -21.25
C ALA A 206 8.28 18.48 -20.75
N GLY A 207 7.93 19.60 -21.38
CA GLY A 207 6.73 20.38 -21.02
C GLY A 207 5.43 19.58 -21.20
N ILE A 208 5.26 18.90 -22.33
CA ILE A 208 4.07 18.08 -22.60
C ILE A 208 3.97 16.93 -21.60
N VAL A 209 5.07 16.23 -21.34
CA VAL A 209 5.11 15.12 -20.36
C VAL A 209 4.78 15.63 -18.96
N ALA A 210 5.33 16.77 -18.55
CA ALA A 210 5.06 17.36 -17.25
C ALA A 210 3.58 17.73 -17.07
N VAL A 211 2.96 18.34 -18.08
CA VAL A 211 1.53 18.67 -18.07
C VAL A 211 0.67 17.40 -18.01
N GLY A 212 1.00 16.38 -18.80
CA GLY A 212 0.28 15.10 -18.77
C GLY A 212 0.38 14.40 -17.43
N ALA A 213 1.58 14.37 -16.82
CA ALA A 213 1.78 13.80 -15.50
C ALA A 213 1.00 14.56 -14.41
N LEU A 214 1.05 15.90 -14.43
CA LEU A 214 0.30 16.74 -13.49
C LEU A 214 -1.22 16.56 -13.64
N ALA A 215 -1.73 16.49 -14.88
CA ALA A 215 -3.13 16.23 -15.14
C ALA A 215 -3.55 14.86 -14.61
N LEU A 216 -2.78 13.80 -14.89
CA LEU A 216 -3.08 12.45 -14.41
C LEU A 216 -3.09 12.39 -12.88
N VAL A 217 -2.06 12.94 -12.22
CA VAL A 217 -1.96 12.94 -10.76
C VAL A 217 -3.10 13.77 -10.16
N GLY A 218 -3.38 14.95 -10.71
CA GLY A 218 -4.48 15.81 -10.26
C GLY A 218 -5.84 15.13 -10.34
N VAL A 219 -6.15 14.49 -11.48
CA VAL A 219 -7.39 13.71 -11.64
C VAL A 219 -7.40 12.52 -10.68
N GLY A 220 -6.28 11.81 -10.51
CA GLY A 220 -6.19 10.70 -9.56
C GLY A 220 -6.41 11.11 -8.10
N VAL A 221 -5.92 12.27 -7.68
CA VAL A 221 -6.18 12.84 -6.35
C VAL A 221 -7.66 13.21 -6.21
N ALA A 222 -8.25 13.86 -7.22
CA ALA A 222 -9.68 14.18 -7.20
C ALA A 222 -10.54 12.91 -7.09
N SER A 223 -10.25 11.89 -7.91
CA SER A 223 -10.90 10.58 -7.85
C SER A 223 -10.72 9.89 -6.49
N ALA A 224 -9.56 10.03 -5.84
CA ALA A 224 -9.34 9.48 -4.51
C ALA A 224 -10.23 10.14 -3.46
N VAL A 225 -10.49 11.45 -3.59
CA VAL A 225 -11.39 12.21 -2.69
C VAL A 225 -12.85 11.87 -2.97
N SER A 226 -13.23 11.64 -4.23
CA SER A 226 -14.60 11.27 -4.61
C SER A 226 -15.03 9.88 -4.12
N GLY A 227 -14.09 9.06 -3.63
CA GLY A 227 -14.36 7.72 -3.14
C GLY A 227 -14.42 6.67 -4.26
N GLN A 228 -14.58 5.42 -3.85
CA GLN A 228 -14.74 4.29 -4.78
C GLN A 228 -16.22 4.18 -5.17
N ARG A 229 -16.50 3.73 -6.39
CA ARG A 229 -17.86 3.33 -6.74
C ARG A 229 -18.33 2.17 -5.85
N THR A 230 -19.64 1.97 -5.76
CA THR A 230 -20.18 0.74 -5.17
C THR A 230 -19.67 -0.46 -5.96
N ILE A 231 -19.05 -1.38 -5.23
CA ILE A 231 -18.65 -2.69 -5.72
C ILE A 231 -19.64 -3.62 -5.03
N GLU A 232 -20.56 -4.19 -5.81
CA GLU A 232 -21.49 -5.19 -5.30
C GLU A 232 -20.68 -6.33 -4.68
N GLU A 233 -20.95 -6.62 -3.41
CA GLU A 233 -20.34 -7.73 -2.71
C GLU A 233 -21.12 -8.98 -3.12
N HIS A 234 -20.53 -9.77 -4.02
CA HIS A 234 -21.11 -11.04 -4.40
C HIS A 234 -20.95 -12.04 -3.23
N PRO A 235 -22.04 -12.71 -2.82
CA PRO A 235 -21.99 -13.72 -1.78
C PRO A 235 -21.02 -14.82 -2.20
N HIS A 236 -20.33 -15.36 -1.20
CA HIS A 236 -19.40 -16.47 -1.38
C HIS A 236 -19.92 -17.69 -0.62
N ILE A 237 -19.44 -18.87 -1.01
CA ILE A 237 -19.75 -20.11 -0.30
C ILE A 237 -19.33 -19.94 1.17
N SER A 238 -20.31 -20.07 2.05
CA SER A 238 -20.13 -19.99 3.49
C SER A 238 -20.71 -21.23 4.15
N THR A 239 -20.33 -21.47 5.41
CA THR A 239 -20.91 -22.57 6.19
C THR A 239 -22.44 -22.52 6.24
N ALA A 240 -23.05 -21.34 6.25
CA ALA A 240 -24.51 -21.19 6.25
C ALA A 240 -25.13 -21.71 4.94
N VAL A 241 -24.49 -21.44 3.80
CA VAL A 241 -24.89 -21.95 2.49
C VAL A 241 -24.79 -23.47 2.45
N CYS A 242 -23.71 -24.03 2.99
CA CYS A 242 -23.47 -25.47 2.99
C CYS A 242 -24.39 -26.26 3.93
N LEU A 243 -24.80 -25.63 5.04
CA LEU A 243 -25.76 -26.20 6.00
C LEU A 243 -27.23 -25.89 5.65
N GLY A 244 -27.49 -25.18 4.55
CA GLY A 244 -28.86 -24.84 4.13
C GLY A 244 -29.56 -23.81 5.04
N THR A 245 -28.80 -22.99 5.76
CA THR A 245 -29.32 -21.92 6.63
C THR A 245 -29.15 -20.52 6.04
N ALA A 246 -28.51 -20.40 4.87
CA ALA A 246 -28.46 -19.16 4.10
C ALA A 246 -29.81 -18.84 3.42
N THR A 247 -29.99 -17.60 3.00
CA THR A 247 -31.20 -17.18 2.28
C THR A 247 -31.19 -17.71 0.84
N GLU A 248 -32.38 -17.94 0.28
CA GLU A 248 -32.52 -18.42 -1.11
C GLU A 248 -31.83 -17.49 -2.12
N ALA A 249 -31.91 -16.18 -1.92
CA ALA A 249 -31.26 -15.18 -2.77
C ALA A 249 -29.73 -15.30 -2.74
N GLU A 250 -29.11 -15.54 -1.57
CA GLU A 250 -27.67 -15.76 -1.46
C GLU A 250 -27.25 -17.04 -2.20
N THR A 251 -28.04 -18.11 -2.07
CA THR A 251 -27.73 -19.37 -2.75
C THR A 251 -27.90 -19.28 -4.26
N GLU A 252 -28.93 -18.58 -4.75
CA GLU A 252 -29.16 -18.36 -6.18
C GLU A 252 -28.02 -17.55 -6.81
N GLU A 253 -27.55 -16.51 -6.12
CA GLU A 253 -26.44 -15.69 -6.64
C GLU A 253 -25.10 -16.43 -6.63
N ILE A 254 -24.84 -17.29 -5.63
CA ILE A 254 -23.63 -18.14 -5.59
C ILE A 254 -23.64 -19.18 -6.72
N ASP A 255 -24.80 -19.76 -6.99
CA ASP A 255 -24.94 -20.81 -8.00
C ASP A 255 -25.11 -20.25 -9.43
N ASP A 256 -25.44 -18.95 -9.59
CA ASP A 256 -25.60 -18.32 -10.91
C ASP A 256 -24.31 -18.43 -11.73
N LYS A 257 -24.41 -19.16 -12.84
CA LYS A 257 -23.29 -19.42 -13.78
C LYS A 257 -22.05 -19.99 -13.09
N ALA A 258 -22.23 -20.75 -12.02
CA ALA A 258 -21.14 -21.52 -11.44
C ALA A 258 -20.52 -22.45 -12.49
N SER A 259 -19.18 -22.56 -12.47
CA SER A 259 -18.46 -23.44 -13.40
C SER A 259 -18.82 -24.90 -13.12
N GLN A 260 -19.30 -25.60 -14.15
CA GLN A 260 -19.67 -27.03 -14.08
C GLN A 260 -18.66 -27.95 -14.77
N ASP A 261 -17.56 -27.36 -15.24
CA ASP A 261 -16.43 -28.08 -15.80
C ASP A 261 -15.21 -27.90 -14.90
N VAL A 262 -14.50 -29.00 -14.67
CA VAL A 262 -13.28 -29.03 -13.86
C VAL A 262 -12.12 -29.44 -14.76
N ALA A 263 -11.15 -28.54 -14.95
CA ALA A 263 -9.88 -28.88 -15.58
C ALA A 263 -9.14 -29.95 -14.76
N ALA A 264 -8.35 -30.80 -15.41
CA ALA A 264 -7.60 -31.88 -14.74
C ALA A 264 -6.86 -31.38 -13.48
N LYS A 265 -7.19 -31.96 -12.32
CA LYS A 265 -6.63 -31.62 -11.02
C LYS A 265 -5.67 -32.69 -10.54
N SER A 266 -4.53 -32.28 -9.98
CA SER A 266 -3.63 -33.16 -9.25
C SER A 266 -4.19 -33.45 -7.85
N ASN A 267 -3.89 -34.63 -7.29
CA ASN A 267 -4.21 -35.00 -5.91
C ASN A 267 -5.71 -35.04 -5.57
N VAL A 268 -6.55 -35.41 -6.54
CA VAL A 268 -7.92 -35.88 -6.25
C VAL A 268 -7.79 -37.19 -5.48
N ILE A 269 -8.54 -37.38 -4.39
CA ILE A 269 -8.51 -38.63 -3.62
C ILE A 269 -9.61 -39.60 -4.06
N SER A 270 -10.77 -39.04 -4.43
CA SER A 270 -11.95 -39.78 -4.84
C SER A 270 -12.81 -38.97 -5.81
N ASN A 271 -13.47 -39.65 -6.73
CA ASN A 271 -14.62 -39.12 -7.47
C ASN A 271 -15.90 -39.53 -6.73
N VAL A 272 -16.75 -38.58 -6.38
CA VAL A 272 -18.02 -38.79 -5.70
C VAL A 272 -19.12 -38.55 -6.71
N GLU A 273 -19.96 -39.54 -6.94
CA GLU A 273 -21.06 -39.48 -7.88
C GLU A 273 -22.38 -39.61 -7.14
N LEU A 274 -23.32 -38.73 -7.47
CA LEU A 274 -24.73 -38.91 -7.13
C LEU A 274 -25.41 -39.56 -8.35
N THR A 275 -25.79 -40.83 -8.23
CA THR A 275 -26.37 -41.61 -9.33
C THR A 275 -27.80 -41.14 -9.66
N GLU A 276 -28.32 -41.53 -10.83
CA GLU A 276 -29.72 -41.23 -11.23
C GLU A 276 -30.74 -41.74 -10.20
N ASP A 277 -30.47 -42.89 -9.58
CA ASP A 277 -31.28 -43.48 -8.50
C ASP A 277 -31.18 -42.74 -7.15
N GLY A 278 -30.43 -41.64 -7.07
CA GLY A 278 -30.25 -40.86 -5.84
C GLY A 278 -29.32 -41.48 -4.81
N ARG A 279 -28.42 -42.40 -5.20
CA ARG A 279 -27.39 -42.96 -4.31
C ARG A 279 -26.11 -42.14 -4.38
N LEU A 280 -25.48 -41.90 -3.22
CA LEU A 280 -24.20 -41.21 -3.15
C LEU A 280 -23.07 -42.23 -3.02
N VAL A 281 -22.21 -42.32 -4.02
CA VAL A 281 -21.12 -43.32 -4.10
C VAL A 281 -19.77 -42.65 -4.32
N ALA A 282 -18.72 -43.19 -3.71
CA ALA A 282 -17.35 -42.74 -3.91
C ALA A 282 -16.55 -43.78 -4.71
N PHE A 283 -15.74 -43.32 -5.65
CA PHE A 283 -14.79 -44.11 -6.43
C PHE A 283 -13.37 -43.64 -6.13
N ASN A 284 -12.60 -44.49 -5.45
CA ASN A 284 -11.19 -44.22 -5.19
C ASN A 284 -10.38 -44.29 -6.50
N LEU A 285 -9.44 -43.36 -6.68
CA LEU A 285 -8.62 -43.34 -7.88
C LEU A 285 -7.74 -44.58 -7.98
N GLY A 286 -7.78 -45.24 -9.14
CA GLY A 286 -6.99 -46.44 -9.43
C GLY A 286 -7.74 -47.76 -9.21
N THR A 287 -8.94 -47.72 -8.61
CA THR A 287 -9.82 -48.89 -8.51
C THR A 287 -11.07 -48.63 -9.36
N ALA A 288 -11.12 -49.19 -10.57
CA ALA A 288 -12.31 -49.07 -11.41
C ALA A 288 -13.48 -49.86 -10.79
N ASP A 289 -14.69 -49.31 -10.92
CA ASP A 289 -15.97 -49.98 -10.66
C ASP A 289 -16.16 -50.53 -9.23
N THR A 290 -15.42 -49.99 -8.25
CA THR A 290 -15.60 -50.32 -6.84
C THR A 290 -16.24 -49.14 -6.11
N GLU A 291 -17.47 -49.34 -5.65
CA GLU A 291 -18.20 -48.35 -4.84
C GLU A 291 -17.70 -48.37 -3.40
N TYR A 292 -17.41 -47.19 -2.87
CA TYR A 292 -17.06 -46.97 -1.46
C TYR A 292 -18.08 -46.04 -0.80
N HIS A 293 -18.39 -46.31 0.47
CA HIS A 293 -19.16 -45.43 1.35
C HIS A 293 -18.30 -44.83 2.48
N GLU A 294 -16.98 -45.03 2.37
CA GLU A 294 -15.99 -44.52 3.30
C GLU A 294 -14.75 -44.06 2.52
N ILE A 295 -14.25 -42.87 2.81
CA ILE A 295 -13.01 -42.34 2.24
C ILE A 295 -12.03 -42.08 3.37
N THR A 296 -10.85 -42.69 3.30
CA THR A 296 -9.77 -42.42 4.23
C THR A 296 -9.02 -41.16 3.83
N VAL A 297 -9.01 -40.15 4.70
CA VAL A 297 -8.40 -38.84 4.44
C VAL A 297 -7.18 -38.64 5.35
N PRO A 298 -5.99 -38.35 4.80
CA PRO A 298 -4.80 -38.08 5.61
C PRO A 298 -4.97 -36.79 6.43
N ARG A 299 -4.52 -36.84 7.69
CA ARG A 299 -4.56 -35.70 8.62
C ARG A 299 -3.79 -34.50 8.10
N SER A 300 -4.36 -33.31 8.33
CA SER A 300 -3.71 -32.01 8.06
C SER A 300 -3.21 -31.84 6.62
N THR A 301 -3.76 -32.62 5.69
CA THR A 301 -3.41 -32.59 4.28
C THR A 301 -4.61 -32.05 3.50
N THR A 302 -4.35 -31.11 2.60
CA THR A 302 -5.39 -30.63 1.69
C THR A 302 -5.73 -31.76 0.72
N VAL A 303 -6.99 -32.17 0.75
CA VAL A 303 -7.52 -33.20 -0.15
C VAL A 303 -8.56 -32.61 -1.08
N HIS A 304 -8.71 -33.28 -2.21
CA HIS A 304 -9.59 -32.85 -3.27
C HIS A 304 -10.55 -33.97 -3.65
N VAL A 305 -11.82 -33.64 -3.79
CA VAL A 305 -12.87 -34.56 -4.23
C VAL A 305 -13.53 -33.94 -5.45
N LEU A 306 -13.79 -34.79 -6.45
CA LEU A 306 -14.61 -34.43 -7.60
C LEU A 306 -16.04 -34.83 -7.31
N PHE A 307 -17.01 -33.96 -7.58
CA PHE A 307 -18.42 -34.28 -7.45
C PHE A 307 -19.07 -34.29 -8.82
N THR A 308 -19.75 -35.37 -9.17
CA THR A 308 -20.54 -35.49 -10.41
C THR A 308 -21.99 -35.70 -10.03
N ASN A 309 -22.89 -34.86 -10.55
CA ASN A 309 -24.32 -35.00 -10.32
C ASN A 309 -24.99 -35.66 -11.54
N LYS A 310 -25.58 -36.85 -11.38
CA LYS A 310 -26.39 -37.51 -12.43
C LYS A 310 -27.89 -37.28 -12.28
N THR A 311 -28.33 -36.59 -11.23
CA THR A 311 -29.75 -36.29 -11.03
C THR A 311 -30.20 -35.08 -11.85
N GLU A 312 -31.48 -35.03 -12.19
CA GLU A 312 -32.06 -33.92 -12.97
C GLU A 312 -32.06 -32.59 -12.19
N GLU A 313 -32.17 -32.65 -10.86
CA GLU A 313 -32.15 -31.47 -10.00
C GLU A 313 -30.70 -30.99 -9.76
N PRO A 314 -30.46 -29.66 -9.75
CA PRO A 314 -29.16 -29.13 -9.36
C PRO A 314 -28.85 -29.47 -7.90
N ARG A 315 -27.70 -30.11 -7.66
CA ARG A 315 -27.27 -30.54 -6.33
C ARG A 315 -25.85 -30.08 -6.04
N ARG A 316 -25.57 -29.89 -4.76
CA ARG A 316 -24.24 -29.56 -4.23
C ARG A 316 -23.74 -30.68 -3.33
N LEU A 317 -22.43 -30.86 -3.27
CA LEU A 317 -21.79 -31.74 -2.29
C LEU A 317 -21.34 -30.91 -1.09
N THR A 318 -21.76 -31.29 0.11
CA THR A 318 -21.37 -30.66 1.36
C THR A 318 -20.42 -31.57 2.13
N VAL A 319 -19.27 -31.04 2.54
CA VAL A 319 -18.41 -31.67 3.54
C VAL A 319 -18.69 -31.08 4.92
N HIS A 320 -19.03 -31.95 5.85
CA HIS A 320 -19.17 -31.62 7.27
C HIS A 320 -17.81 -31.81 7.94
N LEU A 321 -17.19 -30.70 8.35
CA LEU A 321 -15.86 -30.63 8.96
C LEU A 321 -15.93 -30.71 10.49
N GLY A 322 -17.09 -31.11 11.03
CA GLY A 322 -17.32 -31.34 12.44
C GLY A 322 -17.58 -30.07 13.24
N THR A 323 -17.86 -30.28 14.52
CA THR A 323 -18.19 -29.23 15.49
C THR A 323 -17.13 -29.20 16.58
N PHE A 324 -16.49 -28.04 16.74
CA PHE A 324 -15.42 -27.85 17.71
C PHE A 324 -15.83 -26.84 18.77
N PRO A 325 -15.44 -27.01 20.04
CA PRO A 325 -15.70 -26.01 21.07
C PRO A 325 -15.03 -24.68 20.71
N ALA A 326 -15.72 -23.58 21.03
CA ALA A 326 -15.20 -22.24 20.84
C ALA A 326 -14.06 -21.95 21.84
N ALA A 327 -13.24 -20.93 21.54
CA ALA A 327 -12.09 -20.56 22.37
C ALA A 327 -12.46 -20.13 23.80
N ASP A 328 -13.72 -19.73 24.01
CA ASP A 328 -14.29 -19.33 25.30
C ASP A 328 -14.93 -20.49 26.09
N GLY A 329 -14.87 -21.72 25.56
CA GLY A 329 -15.43 -22.92 26.18
C GLY A 329 -16.93 -23.15 25.91
N THR A 330 -17.58 -22.33 25.08
CA THR A 330 -18.96 -22.57 24.65
C THR A 330 -19.03 -23.63 23.54
N ALA A 331 -20.22 -24.21 23.32
CA ALA A 331 -20.45 -25.12 22.20
C ALA A 331 -20.24 -24.34 20.89
N GLY A 332 -19.26 -24.74 20.08
CA GLY A 332 -19.03 -24.08 18.79
C GLY A 332 -20.03 -24.54 17.73
N SER A 333 -19.98 -23.87 16.58
CA SER A 333 -20.80 -24.20 15.42
C SER A 333 -20.19 -25.35 14.61
N GLU A 334 -21.05 -26.09 13.93
CA GLU A 334 -20.61 -27.02 12.90
C GLU A 334 -19.93 -26.26 11.78
N GLN A 335 -18.75 -26.72 11.37
CA GLN A 335 -18.05 -26.20 10.22
C GLN A 335 -18.39 -27.08 9.02
N ALA A 336 -18.71 -26.45 7.91
CA ALA A 336 -18.99 -27.13 6.66
C ALA A 336 -18.45 -26.30 5.51
N ASP A 337 -18.05 -27.00 4.46
CA ASP A 337 -17.68 -26.43 3.18
C ASP A 337 -18.45 -27.19 2.09
N CYS A 338 -18.63 -26.61 0.92
CA CYS A 338 -19.45 -27.24 -0.11
C CYS A 338 -19.08 -26.75 -1.50
N THR A 339 -19.55 -27.48 -2.49
CA THR A 339 -19.52 -27.02 -3.87
C THR A 339 -20.66 -26.04 -4.14
N THR A 340 -20.59 -25.34 -5.27
CA THR A 340 -21.80 -24.78 -5.91
C THR A 340 -22.72 -25.91 -6.34
N ALA A 341 -24.00 -25.61 -6.55
CA ALA A 341 -24.90 -26.57 -7.19
C ALA A 341 -24.48 -26.80 -8.65
N VAL A 342 -24.47 -28.06 -9.07
CA VAL A 342 -24.19 -28.46 -10.45
C VAL A 342 -25.42 -29.15 -11.04
N ASN A 343 -25.71 -28.86 -12.30
CA ASN A 343 -26.80 -29.49 -13.04
C ASN A 343 -26.45 -30.97 -13.35
N GLN A 344 -27.38 -31.66 -13.98
CA GLN A 344 -27.16 -33.01 -14.51
C GLN A 344 -25.91 -33.06 -15.38
N ASP A 345 -25.08 -34.08 -15.16
CA ASP A 345 -23.74 -34.31 -15.73
C ASP A 345 -22.68 -33.24 -15.41
N GLY A 346 -23.04 -32.23 -14.63
CA GLY A 346 -22.12 -31.20 -14.17
C GLY A 346 -21.12 -31.74 -13.15
N VAL A 347 -19.91 -31.19 -13.21
CA VAL A 347 -18.80 -31.60 -12.35
C VAL A 347 -18.35 -30.40 -11.50
N ALA A 348 -18.28 -30.62 -10.18
CA ALA A 348 -17.73 -29.64 -9.25
C ALA A 348 -16.49 -30.18 -8.53
N PHE A 349 -15.66 -29.25 -8.06
CA PHE A 349 -14.43 -29.56 -7.35
C PHE A 349 -14.50 -29.06 -5.92
N LEU A 350 -14.38 -29.96 -4.96
CA LEU A 350 -14.36 -29.64 -3.54
C LEU A 350 -12.95 -29.80 -2.99
N THR A 351 -12.46 -28.77 -2.28
CA THR A 351 -11.17 -28.80 -1.59
C THR A 351 -11.39 -28.59 -0.11
N PHE A 352 -10.89 -29.50 0.71
CA PHE A 352 -11.01 -29.35 2.16
C PHE A 352 -9.78 -29.89 2.88
N ARG A 353 -9.64 -29.51 4.16
CA ARG A 353 -8.55 -29.95 5.03
C ARG A 353 -9.12 -30.33 6.39
N LEU A 354 -8.77 -31.52 6.86
CA LEU A 354 -9.16 -32.02 8.19
C LEU A 354 -8.01 -31.81 9.17
N ASP A 355 -8.06 -30.71 9.93
CA ASP A 355 -6.97 -30.29 10.81
C ASP A 355 -6.98 -30.96 12.17
N LYS A 356 -8.17 -31.33 12.64
CA LYS A 356 -8.38 -31.93 13.95
C LYS A 356 -8.76 -33.40 13.78
N SER A 357 -8.31 -34.26 14.69
CA SER A 357 -8.75 -35.66 14.71
C SER A 357 -10.26 -35.74 14.94
N GLN A 358 -10.89 -36.78 14.40
CA GLN A 358 -12.31 -37.08 14.62
C GLN A 358 -12.68 -37.08 16.12
N ALA A 359 -11.79 -37.57 16.99
CA ALA A 359 -11.97 -37.61 18.44
C ALA A 359 -12.09 -36.22 19.10
N ALA A 360 -11.70 -35.15 18.41
CA ALA A 360 -11.79 -33.78 18.92
C ALA A 360 -13.08 -33.05 18.47
N SER A 361 -13.88 -33.67 17.59
CA SER A 361 -15.17 -33.16 17.13
C SER A 361 -16.31 -33.87 17.88
N THR A 362 -17.41 -33.17 18.13
CA THR A 362 -18.63 -33.78 18.67
C THR A 362 -19.50 -34.43 17.60
N THR A 363 -19.26 -34.15 16.32
CA THR A 363 -19.97 -34.68 15.15
C THR A 363 -19.02 -35.40 14.18
N PRO A 364 -19.49 -36.46 13.49
CA PRO A 364 -18.69 -37.20 12.50
C PRO A 364 -18.34 -36.34 11.28
N TYR A 365 -17.15 -36.54 10.70
CA TYR A 365 -16.83 -35.99 9.38
C TYR A 365 -17.51 -36.82 8.30
N ARG A 366 -18.21 -36.16 7.38
CA ARG A 366 -18.98 -36.83 6.33
C ARG A 366 -19.17 -35.94 5.11
N LEU A 367 -19.43 -36.58 3.98
CA LEU A 367 -19.95 -35.92 2.79
C LEU A 367 -21.43 -36.23 2.65
N THR A 368 -22.23 -35.22 2.35
CA THR A 368 -23.67 -35.33 2.14
C THR A 368 -24.09 -34.51 0.92
N VAL A 369 -25.24 -34.83 0.36
CA VAL A 369 -25.91 -34.00 -0.64
C VAL A 369 -27.21 -33.48 -0.03
N PRO A 370 -27.36 -32.16 0.20
CA PRO A 370 -28.60 -31.59 0.72
C PRO A 370 -29.81 -31.97 -0.15
N GLY A 371 -30.85 -32.50 0.49
CA GLY A 371 -32.09 -32.95 -0.15
C GLY A 371 -32.09 -34.42 -0.62
N VAL A 372 -31.01 -35.17 -0.42
CA VAL A 372 -30.96 -36.62 -0.59
C VAL A 372 -30.85 -37.26 0.80
N GLU A 373 -31.99 -37.71 1.35
CA GLU A 373 -32.03 -38.24 2.72
C GLU A 373 -31.35 -39.62 2.84
N GLY A 374 -30.61 -39.82 3.94
CA GLY A 374 -30.03 -41.11 4.30
C GLY A 374 -28.80 -41.55 3.49
N GLN A 375 -28.29 -40.70 2.59
CA GLN A 375 -27.07 -40.96 1.83
C GLN A 375 -25.92 -40.11 2.37
N GLU A 376 -24.91 -40.77 2.95
CA GLU A 376 -23.69 -40.11 3.41
C GLU A 376 -22.47 -40.97 3.09
N ILE A 377 -21.34 -40.31 2.85
CA ILE A 377 -20.02 -40.97 2.76
C ILE A 377 -19.23 -40.59 4.00
N SER A 378 -18.82 -41.58 4.79
CA SER A 378 -18.02 -41.36 6.00
C SER A 378 -16.60 -40.93 5.62
N LEU A 379 -16.10 -39.88 6.28
CA LEU A 379 -14.70 -39.45 6.12
C LEU A 379 -13.90 -39.93 7.33
N VAL A 380 -13.03 -40.92 7.11
CA VAL A 380 -12.24 -41.50 8.19
C VAL A 380 -10.84 -40.94 8.16
N VAL A 381 -10.45 -40.41 9.32
CA VAL A 381 -9.14 -39.80 9.54
C VAL A 381 -8.35 -40.73 10.45
N PRO A 382 -7.27 -41.37 9.96
CA PRO A 382 -6.49 -42.31 10.75
C PRO A 382 -5.67 -41.65 11.88
#